data_AF-A0A0S8KNU1-F1
#
_entry.id   AF-A0A0S8KNU1-F1
#
_cell.length_a   1.000
_cell.length_b   1.000
_cell.length_c   1.000
_cell.angle_alpha   90.00
_cell.angle_beta   90.00
_cell.angle_gamma   90.00
#
_symmetry.space_group_name_H-M   'P 1'
#
loop_
_entity.id
_entity.type
_entity.pdbx_description
1 polymer ?
#
loop_
_entity_poly.entity_id
_entity_poly.type
_entity_poly.pdbx_seq_one_letter_code
_entity_poly.pdbx_strand_id
1 'polypeptide(L)'
;MSTVLVTNMPFWAERAGAPRTLAVEFPLGQPRNAAQQMRVIRQALEVLETADTPGTIVHSEEAWPLPPEQALEEWQPAVPSPLMKVIAPRFMQIMREQRRKSKATKP
;
A
#
# COMPACT_ATOMS: atom_id res chain seq x y z
N MET A 1 17.06 -21.72 -9.38
CA MET A 1 15.86 -21.76 -8.51
C MET A 1 14.66 -21.35 -9.35
N SER A 2 13.53 -22.06 -9.23
CA SER A 2 12.27 -21.75 -9.94
C SER A 2 11.29 -21.10 -8.96
N THR A 3 11.65 -19.94 -8.43
CA THR A 3 10.84 -19.23 -7.42
C THR A 3 10.78 -17.76 -7.79
N VAL A 4 9.60 -17.17 -7.67
CA VAL A 4 9.35 -15.73 -7.78
C VAL A 4 8.61 -15.27 -6.51
N LEU A 5 9.02 -14.13 -5.95
CA LEU A 5 8.34 -13.49 -4.84
C LEU A 5 7.43 -12.38 -5.39
N VAL A 6 6.15 -12.39 -5.00
CA VAL A 6 5.20 -11.31 -5.31
C VAL A 6 4.98 -10.49 -4.05
N THR A 7 5.26 -9.18 -4.10
CA THR A 7 5.25 -8.33 -2.90
C THR A 7 4.96 -6.87 -3.21
N ASN A 8 4.33 -6.16 -2.26
CA ASN A 8 4.25 -4.69 -2.24
C ASN A 8 5.43 -4.02 -1.53
N MET A 9 6.37 -4.80 -1.03
CA MET A 9 7.54 -4.31 -0.33
C MET A 9 8.82 -4.81 -1.02
N PRO A 10 9.19 -4.27 -2.20
CA PRO A 10 10.36 -4.73 -2.96
C PRO A 10 11.68 -4.57 -2.18
N PHE A 11 11.77 -3.54 -1.33
CA PHE A 11 12.92 -3.34 -0.44
C PHE A 11 13.24 -4.58 0.42
N TRP A 12 12.21 -5.25 0.95
CA TRP A 12 12.42 -6.45 1.77
C TRP A 12 12.78 -7.67 0.92
N ALA A 13 12.31 -7.74 -0.32
CA ALA A 13 12.69 -8.80 -1.26
C ALA A 13 14.18 -8.74 -1.59
N GLU A 14 14.69 -7.53 -1.86
CA GLU A 14 16.11 -7.27 -2.08
C GLU A 14 16.92 -7.68 -0.84
N ARG A 15 16.51 -7.23 0.35
CA ARG A 15 17.22 -7.53 1.60
C ARG A 15 17.22 -9.01 1.96
N ALA A 16 16.16 -9.73 1.63
CA ALA A 16 16.04 -11.17 1.86
C ALA A 16 16.77 -12.02 0.81
N GLY A 17 17.32 -11.40 -0.25
CA GLY A 17 17.99 -12.11 -1.34
C GLY A 17 17.03 -12.94 -2.19
N ALA A 18 15.80 -12.45 -2.40
CA ALA A 18 14.83 -13.14 -3.25
C ALA A 18 15.39 -13.29 -4.68
N PRO A 19 15.37 -14.50 -5.27
CA PRO A 19 16.02 -14.75 -6.56
C PRO A 19 15.37 -13.97 -7.71
N ARG A 20 14.04 -13.78 -7.69
CA ARG A 20 13.26 -12.98 -8.64
C ARG A 20 12.08 -12.37 -7.90
N THR A 21 11.72 -11.14 -8.23
CA THR A 21 10.63 -10.43 -7.55
C THR A 21 9.72 -9.73 -8.55
N LEU A 22 8.40 -9.94 -8.40
CA LEU A 22 7.39 -9.05 -8.96
C LEU A 22 6.94 -8.09 -7.85
N ALA A 23 7.29 -6.82 -8.01
CA ALA A 23 6.81 -5.73 -7.17
C ALA A 23 5.42 -5.29 -7.66
N VAL A 24 4.42 -5.42 -6.80
CA VAL A 24 3.01 -5.12 -7.09
C VAL A 24 2.46 -4.34 -5.90
N GLU A 25 1.65 -3.30 -6.10
CA GLU A 25 1.11 -2.51 -4.99
C GLU A 25 0.27 -3.33 -3.99
N PHE A 26 -0.35 -4.41 -4.45
CA PHE A 26 -1.22 -5.30 -3.67
C PHE A 26 -1.00 -6.77 -4.09
N PRO A 27 -0.27 -7.59 -3.30
CA PRO A 27 0.39 -8.83 -3.76
C PRO A 27 -0.50 -9.97 -4.28
N LEU A 28 -1.81 -9.76 -4.45
CA LEU A 28 -2.75 -10.68 -5.08
C LEU A 28 -3.85 -9.97 -5.89
N GLY A 29 -3.66 -8.74 -6.38
CA GLY A 29 -4.77 -8.01 -6.99
C GLY A 29 -5.77 -7.44 -5.97
N GLN A 30 -6.75 -6.67 -6.43
CA GLN A 30 -7.86 -6.20 -5.61
C GLN A 30 -8.71 -7.39 -5.11
N PRO A 31 -9.18 -7.38 -3.86
CA PRO A 31 -10.11 -8.39 -3.36
C PRO A 31 -11.33 -8.52 -4.27
N ARG A 32 -11.75 -9.76 -4.53
CA ARG A 32 -12.89 -10.11 -5.41
C ARG A 32 -12.75 -9.68 -6.89
N ASN A 33 -11.57 -9.24 -7.33
CA ASN A 33 -11.30 -8.93 -8.72
C ASN A 33 -10.48 -10.07 -9.38
N ALA A 34 -11.17 -11.14 -9.78
CA ALA A 34 -10.54 -12.32 -10.37
C ALA A 34 -9.75 -12.02 -11.66
N ALA A 35 -10.21 -11.04 -12.45
CA ALA A 35 -9.52 -10.65 -13.69
C ALA A 35 -8.16 -10.01 -13.39
N GLN A 36 -8.10 -9.10 -12.42
CA GLN A 36 -6.84 -8.49 -11.98
C GLN A 36 -5.91 -9.50 -11.30
N GLN A 37 -6.44 -10.33 -10.40
CA GLN A 37 -5.71 -11.44 -9.80
C GLN A 37 -5.00 -12.29 -10.86
N MET A 38 -5.72 -12.64 -11.91
CA MET A 38 -5.16 -13.45 -13.00
C MET A 38 -4.08 -12.70 -13.79
N ARG A 39 -4.18 -11.38 -13.98
CA ARG A 39 -3.12 -10.59 -14.62
C ARG A 39 -1.85 -10.54 -13.78
N VAL A 40 -1.97 -10.33 -12.46
CA VAL A 40 -0.82 -10.38 -11.53
C VAL A 40 -0.15 -11.76 -11.56
N ILE A 41 -0.93 -12.85 -11.56
CA ILE A 41 -0.39 -14.22 -11.67
C ILE A 41 0.37 -14.41 -12.99
N ARG A 42 -0.18 -13.94 -14.12
CA ARG A 42 0.51 -14.05 -15.42
C ARG A 42 1.81 -13.25 -15.44
N GLN A 43 1.82 -12.04 -14.92
CA GLN A 43 3.05 -11.25 -14.78
C GLN A 43 4.09 -11.96 -13.91
N ALA A 44 3.67 -12.60 -12.81
CA ALA A 44 4.60 -13.35 -11.96
C ALA A 44 5.20 -14.55 -12.68
N LEU A 45 4.41 -15.26 -13.50
CA LEU A 45 4.88 -16.36 -14.35
C LEU A 45 5.83 -15.85 -15.44
N GLU A 46 5.55 -14.71 -16.05
CA GLU A 46 6.42 -14.08 -17.04
C GLU A 46 7.76 -13.68 -16.42
N VAL A 47 7.78 -13.08 -15.23
CA VAL A 47 9.00 -12.81 -14.47
C VAL A 47 9.75 -14.11 -14.15
N LEU A 48 9.02 -15.17 -13.79
CA LEU A 48 9.63 -16.47 -13.51
C LEU A 48 10.31 -17.06 -14.76
N GLU A 49 9.72 -16.87 -15.93
CA GLU A 49 10.22 -17.37 -17.22
C GLU A 49 11.38 -16.54 -17.78
N THR A 50 11.34 -15.21 -17.62
CA THR A 50 12.24 -14.28 -18.34
C THR A 50 13.35 -13.67 -17.47
N ALA A 51 13.22 -13.67 -16.15
CA ALA A 51 14.24 -13.08 -15.27
C ALA A 51 15.39 -14.08 -15.03
N ASP A 52 16.40 -13.99 -15.89
CA ASP A 52 17.58 -14.85 -15.88
C ASP A 52 18.64 -14.43 -14.85
N THR A 53 18.56 -13.20 -14.34
CA THR A 53 19.52 -12.66 -13.36
C THR A 53 18.96 -12.79 -11.94
N PRO A 54 19.71 -13.38 -10.99
CA PRO A 54 19.32 -13.38 -9.58
C PRO A 54 19.19 -11.96 -9.02
N GLY A 55 18.16 -11.72 -8.21
CA GLY A 55 17.87 -10.42 -7.60
C GLY A 55 17.11 -9.45 -8.51
N THR A 56 16.70 -9.86 -9.71
CA THR A 56 15.88 -9.01 -10.58
C THR A 56 14.54 -8.70 -9.92
N ILE A 57 14.19 -7.41 -9.92
CA ILE A 57 12.91 -6.88 -9.45
C ILE A 57 12.21 -6.23 -10.63
N VAL A 58 11.02 -6.72 -10.98
CA VAL A 58 10.15 -6.15 -12.01
C VAL A 58 8.97 -5.48 -11.34
N HIS A 59 8.64 -4.27 -11.75
CA HIS A 59 7.50 -3.52 -11.23
C HIS A 59 6.28 -3.70 -12.12
N SER A 60 5.16 -4.11 -11.54
CA SER A 60 3.87 -4.21 -12.21
C SER A 60 3.25 -2.83 -12.39
N GLU A 61 2.49 -2.69 -13.48
CA GLU A 61 1.64 -1.52 -13.76
C GLU A 61 0.24 -1.64 -13.14
N GLU A 62 -0.10 -2.75 -12.48
CA GLU A 62 -1.38 -2.89 -11.80
C GLU A 62 -1.48 -1.90 -10.65
N ALA A 63 -2.43 -0.97 -10.77
CA ALA A 63 -2.73 0.04 -9.77
C ALA A 63 -4.06 -0.23 -9.08
N TRP A 64 -4.22 0.35 -7.88
CA TRP A 64 -5.49 0.31 -7.18
C TRP A 64 -6.52 1.13 -7.98
N PRO A 65 -7.76 0.65 -8.18
CA PRO A 65 -8.71 1.33 -9.05
C PRO A 65 -9.19 2.67 -8.50
N LEU A 66 -9.09 2.87 -7.18
CA LEU A 66 -9.48 4.11 -6.52
C LEU A 66 -8.25 4.97 -6.22
N PRO A 67 -8.39 6.31 -6.28
CA PRO A 67 -7.38 7.20 -5.72
C PRO A 67 -7.06 6.86 -4.26
N PRO A 68 -5.80 6.99 -3.81
CA PRO A 68 -5.40 6.62 -2.45
C PRO A 68 -6.21 7.30 -1.34
N GLU A 69 -6.60 8.56 -1.53
CA GLU A 69 -7.40 9.29 -0.52
C GLU A 69 -8.78 8.65 -0.35
N GLN A 70 -9.42 8.26 -1.45
CA GLN A 70 -10.74 7.62 -1.44
C GLN A 70 -10.65 6.22 -0.85
N ALA A 71 -9.63 5.44 -1.24
CA ALA A 71 -9.42 4.11 -0.69
C ALA A 71 -9.19 4.12 0.83
N LEU A 72 -8.45 5.12 1.33
CA LEU A 72 -8.20 5.27 2.77
C LEU A 72 -9.48 5.63 3.55
N GLU A 73 -10.33 6.47 2.97
CA GLU A 73 -11.62 6.83 3.55
C GLU A 73 -12.56 5.62 3.60
N GLU A 74 -12.70 4.89 2.49
CA GLU A 74 -13.55 3.69 2.40
C GLU A 74 -13.07 2.54 3.30
N TRP A 75 -11.76 2.44 3.53
CA TRP A 75 -11.20 1.42 4.43
C TRP A 75 -11.49 1.69 5.90
N GLN A 76 -11.86 2.93 6.27
CA GLN A 76 -12.14 3.25 7.67
C GLN A 76 -13.39 2.51 8.16
N PRO A 77 -13.33 1.88 9.35
CA PRO A 77 -14.50 1.24 9.92
C PRO A 77 -15.58 2.29 10.24
N ALA A 78 -16.84 1.95 9.98
CA ALA A 78 -17.98 2.81 10.30
C ALA A 78 -18.05 3.20 11.79
N VAL A 79 -17.51 2.34 12.66
CA VAL A 79 -17.36 2.62 14.09
C VAL A 79 -15.89 2.95 14.37
N PRO A 80 -15.58 4.15 14.91
CA PRO A 80 -14.23 4.53 15.29
C PRO A 80 -13.61 3.55 16.29
N SER A 81 -12.29 3.37 16.22
CA SER A 81 -11.59 2.52 17.18
C SER A 81 -11.79 3.01 18.62
N PRO A 82 -11.84 2.12 19.63
CA PRO A 82 -11.98 2.52 21.04
C PRO A 82 -10.91 3.53 21.49
N LEU A 83 -9.72 3.46 20.89
CA LEU A 83 -8.61 4.39 21.12
C LEU A 83 -9.01 5.85 20.85
N MET A 84 -9.90 6.10 19.89
CA MET A 84 -10.38 7.45 19.59
C MET A 84 -11.10 8.10 20.77
N LYS A 85 -11.74 7.33 21.66
CA LYS A 85 -12.35 7.87 22.89
C LYS A 85 -11.33 8.52 23.82
N VAL A 86 -10.09 8.00 23.82
CA VAL A 86 -8.99 8.48 24.65
C VAL A 86 -8.25 9.64 23.97
N ILE A 87 -8.02 9.55 22.66
CA ILE A 87 -7.19 10.51 21.93
C ILE A 87 -7.98 11.76 21.49
N ALA A 88 -9.26 11.63 21.14
CA ALA A 88 -10.04 12.72 20.56
C ALA A 88 -10.10 13.99 21.43
N PRO A 89 -10.27 13.94 22.77
CA PRO A 89 -10.30 15.15 23.58
C PRO A 89 -9.01 15.98 23.47
N ARG A 90 -7.86 15.30 23.52
CA ARG A 90 -6.54 15.93 23.41
C ARG A 90 -6.32 16.50 22.01
N PHE A 91 -6.70 15.76 20.97
CA PHE A 91 -6.60 16.22 19.59
C PHE A 91 -7.42 17.49 19.35
N MET A 92 -8.65 17.54 19.85
CA MET A 92 -9.53 18.71 19.74
C MET A 92 -8.97 19.94 20.45
N GLN A 93 -8.29 19.77 21.58
CA GLN A 93 -7.61 20.86 22.29
C GLN A 93 -6.48 21.45 21.43
N ILE A 94 -5.60 20.61 20.88
CA ILE A 94 -4.50 21.04 20.01
C ILE A 94 -5.02 21.82 18.80
N MET A 95 -6.08 21.31 18.14
CA MET A 95 -6.69 21.96 16.99
C MET A 95 -7.28 23.34 17.33
N ARG A 96 -7.88 23.51 18.52
CA ARG A 96 -8.40 24.80 18.99
C ARG A 96 -7.27 25.80 19.24
N GLU A 97 -6.18 25.36 19.85
CA GLU A 97 -5.00 26.19 20.11
C GLU A 97 -4.36 26.68 18.80
N GLN A 98 -4.25 25.81 17.79
CA GLN A 98 -3.74 26.18 16.47
C GLN A 98 -4.65 27.20 15.76
N ARG A 99 -5.97 27.02 15.80
CA ARG A 99 -6.93 28.00 15.24
C ARG A 99 -6.87 29.35 15.94
N ARG A 100 -6.61 29.37 17.25
CA ARG A 100 -6.48 30.62 18.00
C ARG A 100 -5.18 31.34 17.63
N LYS A 101 -4.08 30.60 17.48
CA LYS A 101 -2.79 31.15 17.03
C LYS A 101 -2.89 31.70 15.60
N SER A 102 -3.48 30.97 14.65
CA SER A 102 -3.61 31.45 13.27
C SER A 102 -4.47 32.70 13.12
N LYS A 103 -5.50 32.88 13.96
CA LYS A 103 -6.28 34.13 14.02
C LYS A 103 -5.53 35.31 14.65
N ALA A 104 -4.61 35.05 15.57
CA ALA A 104 -3.79 36.08 16.21
C ALA A 104 -2.61 36.55 15.34
N THR A 105 -2.24 35.79 14.31
CA THR A 105 -1.12 36.09 13.38
C THR A 105 -1.58 36.67 12.04
N LYS A 106 -2.89 36.85 11.81
CA LYS A 106 -3.41 37.56 10.63
C LYS A 106 -3.49 39.07 10.95
N PRO A 107 -2.83 39.96 10.18
CA PRO A 107 -2.81 41.40 10.43
C PRO A 107 -4.18 42.06 10.25
#